data_AF-A0A925D8N7-F1
#
_entry.id   AF-A0A925D8N7-F1
#
_cell.length_a   1.000
_cell.length_b   1.000
_cell.length_c   1.000
_cell.angle_alpha   90.00
_cell.angle_beta   90.00
_cell.angle_gamma   90.00
#
_symmetry.space_group_name_H-M   'P 1'
#
loop_
_entity.id
_entity.type
_entity.pdbx_description
1 polymer ?
#
loop_
_entity_poly.entity_id
_entity_poly.type
_entity_poly.pdbx_seq_one_letter_code
_entity_poly.pdbx_strand_id
1 'polypeptide(L)'
;MACPALLFAQKDNNAPGVKFKVLGESERMTMIVNTSRIVEFPFEVPKMLVNNPDLVRVVPLSPKSIQVSALKQGTTQLNVWSSDDAITSIDIVINGDVQELEGVLKTEFPDSALRLRTLNSSLHISGFVPKAESVSQIVRIAQDYFPNVINGMTVGGVQQVVLHVKVMEVSRTKLRSLGFDWANISSNGFVIQGASGLVGSGTTGFPIGASTFRFGIADGSNNFQGFLEALERNSLATLLSEPTLTTVSGRPASFLVGGQIPIPVPQSLGVTTIEYRDFGTRLDFVPIVLGNGKVRLDVRAEVTEIDPSIGAAVGSGTVPGFRSRNAETGAEMKTGQTMAIAGLVFKKRDAAVRGFPWLMDVPWVGAAFRRTSDTENELELIIMVTPEFSEAMDASEVPPCGPGQLSTSPTDVELYYRGYLEVPKPCGNENSPPGFQGKGKGHGHEELPAPITNGSQSARRPTPAQPAAYPPLRTAQQPRTAAIGTGATPAKTVSASQNRSSPTNASNPAGGVPKPSAGAKPKLIGPLGYDDLR
;
A
#
# COMPACT_ATOMS: atom_id res chain seq x y z
N MET A 1 19.68 51.41 -49.36
CA MET A 1 18.41 51.26 -48.61
C MET A 1 18.74 50.58 -47.29
N ALA A 2 18.91 51.37 -46.24
CA ALA A 2 19.11 50.89 -44.87
C ALA A 2 18.01 51.53 -44.02
N CYS A 3 17.21 50.71 -43.36
CA CYS A 3 16.10 51.13 -42.51
C CYS A 3 16.60 51.11 -41.05
N PRO A 4 16.56 52.21 -40.29
CA PRO A 4 16.93 52.17 -38.88
C PRO A 4 15.71 51.79 -38.04
N ALA A 5 15.83 50.72 -37.27
CA ALA A 5 14.88 50.37 -36.23
C ALA A 5 15.14 51.25 -34.99
N LEU A 6 14.15 52.05 -34.61
CA LEU A 6 14.11 52.82 -33.37
C LEU A 6 13.93 51.85 -32.18
N LEU A 7 14.98 51.74 -31.37
CA LEU A 7 14.98 50.99 -30.12
C LEU A 7 14.45 51.90 -29.00
N PHE A 8 13.21 51.69 -28.56
CA PHE A 8 12.70 52.30 -27.34
C PHE A 8 13.32 51.57 -26.13
N ALA A 9 14.30 52.20 -25.49
CA ALA A 9 14.86 51.72 -24.23
C ALA A 9 13.91 52.08 -23.07
N GLN A 10 13.19 51.09 -22.55
CA GLN A 10 12.42 51.21 -21.32
C GLN A 10 13.40 51.18 -20.13
N LYS A 11 13.48 52.26 -19.38
CA LYS A 11 14.42 52.42 -18.26
C LYS A 11 13.86 51.71 -17.02
N ASP A 12 14.49 50.61 -16.60
CA ASP A 12 14.13 49.85 -15.40
C ASP A 12 14.43 50.64 -14.10
N ASN A 13 13.42 51.31 -13.55
CA ASN A 13 13.49 52.11 -12.32
C ASN A 13 13.10 51.30 -11.06
N ASN A 14 13.57 50.07 -10.90
CA ASN A 14 13.00 49.14 -9.90
C ASN A 14 13.68 49.08 -8.51
N ALA A 15 14.54 50.05 -8.15
CA ALA A 15 15.23 50.05 -6.85
C ALA A 15 14.48 50.86 -5.76
N PRO A 16 14.46 50.38 -4.49
CA PRO A 16 13.88 51.13 -3.37
C PRO A 16 14.66 52.43 -3.12
N GLY A 17 13.93 53.54 -2.96
CA GLY A 17 14.51 54.89 -2.73
C GLY A 17 14.76 55.72 -4.00
N VAL A 18 14.51 55.19 -5.20
CA VAL A 18 14.61 55.97 -6.45
C VAL A 18 13.37 56.84 -6.61
N LYS A 19 13.59 58.15 -6.77
CA LYS A 19 12.54 59.12 -7.11
C LYS A 19 11.96 58.76 -8.48
N PHE A 20 10.67 58.41 -8.52
CA PHE A 20 9.98 58.10 -9.75
C PHE A 20 9.51 59.42 -10.39
N LYS A 21 10.01 59.75 -11.58
CA LYS A 21 9.69 61.00 -12.28
C LYS A 21 8.66 60.73 -13.36
N VAL A 22 7.56 61.47 -13.33
CA VAL A 22 6.49 61.34 -14.30
C VAL A 22 6.77 62.22 -15.52
N LEU A 23 6.91 61.60 -16.69
CA LEU A 23 7.31 62.23 -17.95
C LEU A 23 6.23 62.16 -19.05
N GLY A 24 5.14 61.41 -18.85
CA GLY A 24 4.05 61.25 -19.82
C GLY A 24 2.65 61.18 -19.20
N GLU A 25 1.62 61.11 -20.04
CA GLU A 25 0.19 61.14 -19.67
C GLU A 25 -0.31 59.84 -19.01
N SER A 26 0.35 58.71 -19.28
CA SER A 26 0.12 57.42 -18.63
C SER A 26 1.45 56.73 -18.31
N GLU A 27 1.67 56.39 -17.04
CA GLU A 27 2.88 55.69 -16.58
C GLU A 27 2.55 54.49 -15.71
N ARG A 28 3.36 53.43 -15.83
CA ARG A 28 3.22 52.22 -15.01
C ARG A 28 4.31 52.17 -13.95
N MET A 29 3.91 52.10 -12.68
CA MET A 29 4.80 51.99 -11.53
C MET A 29 4.63 50.61 -10.86
N THR A 30 5.74 49.89 -10.66
CA THR A 30 5.73 48.61 -9.94
C THR A 30 6.30 48.79 -8.54
N MET A 31 5.63 48.23 -7.54
CA MET A 31 5.99 48.29 -6.12
C MET A 31 5.89 46.91 -5.48
N ILE A 32 6.57 46.72 -4.35
CA ILE A 32 6.42 45.53 -3.50
C ILE A 32 5.56 45.92 -2.29
N VAL A 33 4.74 45.00 -1.78
CA VAL A 33 3.95 45.21 -0.54
C VAL A 33 4.86 45.72 0.59
N ASN A 34 4.33 46.61 1.44
CA ASN A 34 5.05 47.26 2.55
C ASN A 34 6.22 48.18 2.14
N THR A 35 6.40 48.49 0.85
CA THR A 35 7.37 49.48 0.39
C THR A 35 6.72 50.83 0.09
N SER A 36 7.52 51.90 0.06
CA SER A 36 7.06 53.22 -0.38
C SER A 36 8.00 53.84 -1.40
N ARG A 37 7.46 54.68 -2.28
CA ARG A 37 8.20 55.44 -3.29
C ARG A 37 7.75 56.89 -3.30
N ILE A 38 8.69 57.77 -3.60
CA ILE A 38 8.40 59.19 -3.82
C ILE A 38 8.25 59.40 -5.32
N VAL A 39 7.09 59.93 -5.71
CA VAL A 39 6.78 60.30 -7.09
C VAL A 39 6.93 61.82 -7.21
N GLU A 40 7.73 62.27 -8.16
CA GLU A 40 7.97 63.69 -8.48
C GLU A 40 7.31 64.05 -9.80
N PHE A 41 6.61 65.19 -9.81
CA PHE A 41 5.91 65.74 -10.96
C PHE A 41 6.59 67.03 -11.44
N PRO A 42 6.54 67.33 -12.76
CA PRO A 42 7.05 68.60 -13.28
C PRO A 42 6.14 69.80 -12.93
N PHE A 43 4.88 69.54 -12.62
CA PHE A 43 3.84 70.52 -12.27
C PHE A 43 3.42 70.42 -10.79
N GLU A 44 2.67 71.42 -10.32
CA GLU A 44 2.06 71.38 -8.99
C GLU A 44 0.81 70.50 -8.99
N VAL A 45 0.64 69.71 -7.93
CA VAL A 45 -0.44 68.72 -7.79
C VAL A 45 -1.51 69.25 -6.82
N PRO A 46 -2.53 69.99 -7.28
CA PRO A 46 -3.62 70.46 -6.44
C PRO A 46 -4.54 69.32 -5.95
N LYS A 47 -4.68 68.24 -6.73
CA LYS A 47 -5.63 67.17 -6.45
C LYS A 47 -5.11 65.81 -6.91
N MET A 48 -5.44 64.77 -6.14
CA MET A 48 -5.13 63.38 -6.44
C MET A 48 -6.28 62.45 -6.04
N LEU A 49 -6.46 61.36 -6.77
CA LEU A 49 -7.50 60.36 -6.53
C LEU A 49 -6.90 58.96 -6.72
N VAL A 50 -6.99 58.14 -5.69
CA VAL A 50 -6.64 56.72 -5.76
C VAL A 50 -7.91 55.93 -6.03
N ASN A 51 -7.92 55.11 -7.08
CA ASN A 51 -9.09 54.31 -7.44
C ASN A 51 -9.44 53.28 -6.34
N ASN A 52 -8.42 52.60 -5.81
CA ASN A 52 -8.57 51.68 -4.66
C ASN A 52 -7.60 52.06 -3.52
N PRO A 53 -8.07 52.76 -2.46
CA PRO A 53 -7.23 53.20 -1.35
C PRO A 53 -6.80 52.08 -0.39
N ASP A 54 -7.42 50.89 -0.45
CA ASP A 54 -7.02 49.74 0.39
C ASP A 54 -5.70 49.12 -0.08
N LEU A 55 -5.35 49.32 -1.35
CA LEU A 55 -4.11 48.82 -1.95
C LEU A 55 -2.95 49.78 -1.75
N VAL A 56 -3.22 51.10 -1.79
CA VAL A 56 -2.21 52.14 -1.79
C VAL A 56 -2.63 53.33 -0.93
N ARG A 57 -1.70 53.82 -0.11
CA ARG A 57 -1.83 55.10 0.58
C ARG A 57 -0.94 56.15 -0.06
N VAL A 58 -1.52 57.30 -0.40
CA VAL A 58 -0.79 58.43 -0.99
C VAL A 58 -0.80 59.62 -0.04
N VAL A 59 0.36 60.20 0.22
CA VAL A 59 0.55 61.36 1.11
C VAL A 59 1.32 62.45 0.37
N PRO A 60 0.86 63.70 0.34
CA PRO A 60 1.62 64.79 -0.29
C PRO A 60 2.86 65.12 0.57
N LEU A 61 4.01 65.27 -0.08
CA LEU A 61 5.28 65.67 0.55
C LEU A 61 5.63 67.13 0.26
N SER A 62 5.37 67.59 -0.96
CA SER A 62 5.56 68.97 -1.40
C SER A 62 4.55 69.29 -2.52
N PRO A 63 4.42 70.55 -2.98
CA PRO A 63 3.54 70.89 -4.10
C PRO A 63 3.80 70.07 -5.37
N LYS A 64 5.00 69.52 -5.55
CA LYS A 64 5.41 68.75 -6.74
C LYS A 64 5.76 67.28 -6.45
N SER A 65 5.56 66.80 -5.22
CA SER A 65 5.93 65.43 -4.87
C SER A 65 4.95 64.77 -3.90
N ILE A 66 4.74 63.47 -4.10
CA ILE A 66 3.89 62.63 -3.26
C ILE A 66 4.64 61.37 -2.85
N GLN A 67 4.33 60.84 -1.67
CA GLN A 67 4.75 59.51 -1.24
C GLN A 67 3.62 58.52 -1.48
N VAL A 68 3.92 57.47 -2.21
CA VAL A 68 3.03 56.34 -2.48
C VAL A 68 3.51 55.16 -1.64
N SER A 69 2.64 54.60 -0.79
CA SER A 69 2.93 53.44 0.05
C SER A 69 2.06 52.26 -0.38
N ALA A 70 2.69 51.12 -0.67
CA ALA A 70 2.00 49.89 -1.02
C ALA A 70 1.54 49.16 0.24
N LEU A 71 0.23 49.00 0.41
CA LEU A 71 -0.37 48.35 1.58
C LEU A 71 -0.70 46.89 1.32
N LYS A 72 -1.30 46.59 0.16
CA LYS A 72 -1.75 45.24 -0.23
C LYS A 72 -1.45 44.99 -1.70
N GLN A 73 -1.28 43.73 -2.05
CA GLN A 73 -1.06 43.29 -3.42
C GLN A 73 -2.26 43.57 -4.33
N GLY A 74 -1.99 43.88 -5.60
CA GLY A 74 -3.01 44.16 -6.60
C GLY A 74 -2.60 45.25 -7.58
N THR A 75 -3.53 45.61 -8.46
CA THR A 75 -3.36 46.70 -9.42
C THR A 75 -4.38 47.79 -9.12
N THR A 76 -3.92 49.04 -9.04
CA THR A 76 -4.77 50.22 -8.86
C THR A 76 -4.28 51.35 -9.74
N GLN A 77 -5.12 52.36 -9.95
CA GLN A 77 -4.77 53.54 -10.72
C GLN A 77 -4.81 54.77 -9.82
N LEU A 78 -3.80 55.63 -9.97
CA LEU A 78 -3.70 56.93 -9.31
C LEU A 78 -3.86 58.02 -10.38
N ASN A 79 -4.92 58.81 -10.25
CA ASN A 79 -5.17 59.96 -11.12
C ASN A 79 -4.71 61.23 -10.42
N VAL A 80 -3.92 62.03 -11.13
CA VAL A 80 -3.30 63.24 -10.63
C VAL A 80 -3.69 64.39 -11.53
N TRP A 81 -4.17 65.50 -10.96
CA TRP A 81 -4.51 66.70 -11.71
C TRP A 81 -3.38 67.73 -11.61
N SER A 82 -3.08 68.39 -12.73
CA SER A 82 -2.24 69.58 -12.79
C SER A 82 -3.08 70.85 -12.52
N SER A 83 -2.40 71.98 -12.27
CA SER A 83 -3.05 73.31 -12.14
C SER A 83 -3.85 73.74 -13.38
N ASP A 84 -3.56 73.16 -14.55
CA ASP A 84 -4.25 73.41 -15.82
C ASP A 84 -5.39 72.39 -16.08
N ASP A 85 -5.87 71.68 -15.05
CA ASP A 85 -6.87 70.60 -15.12
C ASP A 85 -6.49 69.38 -16.00
N ALA A 86 -5.25 69.30 -16.48
CA ALA A 86 -4.73 68.12 -17.17
C ALA A 86 -4.61 66.93 -16.21
N ILE A 87 -5.06 65.75 -16.66
CA ILE A 87 -5.06 64.51 -15.88
C ILE A 87 -3.86 63.66 -16.29
N THR A 88 -3.12 63.16 -15.31
CA THR A 88 -2.08 62.15 -15.51
C THR A 88 -2.45 60.90 -14.71
N SER A 89 -2.47 59.76 -15.39
CA SER A 89 -2.87 58.48 -14.80
C SER A 89 -1.65 57.60 -14.57
N ILE A 90 -1.48 57.09 -13.35
CA ILE A 90 -0.39 56.18 -12.99
C ILE A 90 -0.97 54.82 -12.62
N ASP A 91 -0.64 53.81 -13.41
CA ASP A 91 -1.01 52.42 -13.13
C ASP A 91 0.00 51.82 -12.14
N ILE A 92 -0.46 51.55 -10.92
CA ILE A 92 0.35 51.01 -9.83
C ILE A 92 0.11 49.51 -9.74
N VAL A 93 1.17 48.73 -9.95
CA VAL A 93 1.16 47.28 -9.80
C VAL A 93 1.94 46.90 -8.56
N ILE A 94 1.29 46.25 -7.60
CA ILE A 94 1.87 45.87 -6.32
C ILE A 94 2.02 44.36 -6.29
N ASN A 95 3.27 43.91 -6.27
CA ASN A 95 3.63 42.52 -6.20
C ASN A 95 3.91 42.10 -4.75
N GLY A 96 3.63 40.83 -4.43
CA GLY A 96 4.06 40.22 -3.18
C GLY A 96 5.58 40.10 -3.08
N ASP A 97 6.10 40.02 -1.86
CA ASP A 97 7.52 39.80 -1.61
C ASP A 97 7.87 38.31 -1.68
N VAL A 98 8.58 37.91 -2.73
CA VAL A 98 9.04 36.51 -2.87
C VAL A 98 10.15 36.17 -1.89
N GLN A 99 11.00 37.11 -1.52
CA GLN A 99 12.13 36.83 -0.63
C GLN A 99 11.62 36.54 0.79
N GLU A 100 10.62 37.31 1.23
CA GLU A 100 9.94 37.05 2.50
C GLU A 100 9.27 35.66 2.49
N LEU A 101 8.49 35.36 1.45
CA LEU A 101 7.81 34.07 1.31
C LEU A 101 8.81 32.90 1.24
N GLU A 102 9.91 33.05 0.50
CA GLU A 102 10.97 32.04 0.42
C GLU A 102 11.60 31.79 1.81
N GLY A 103 11.80 32.84 2.61
CA GLY A 103 12.26 32.73 3.99
C GLY A 103 11.29 31.97 4.91
N VAL A 104 10.00 32.27 4.82
CA VAL A 104 8.94 31.57 5.57
C VAL A 104 8.89 30.10 5.19
N LEU A 105 8.81 29.80 3.88
CA LEU A 105 8.71 28.43 3.39
C LEU A 105 9.96 27.60 3.71
N LYS A 106 11.16 28.19 3.69
CA LYS A 106 12.39 27.50 4.07
C LYS A 106 12.44 27.16 5.57
N THR A 107 11.79 27.98 6.40
CA THR A 107 11.73 27.77 7.85
C THR A 107 10.68 26.72 8.23
N GLU A 108 9.50 26.79 7.61
CA GLU A 108 8.39 25.85 7.85
C GLU A 108 8.62 24.47 7.21
N PHE A 109 9.28 24.42 6.04
CA PHE A 109 9.50 23.20 5.26
C PHE A 109 10.99 22.97 4.93
N PRO A 110 11.85 22.69 5.93
CA PRO A 110 13.29 22.56 5.73
C PRO A 110 13.70 21.39 4.81
N ASP A 111 12.88 20.33 4.76
CA ASP A 111 13.12 19.13 3.95
C ASP A 111 12.64 19.29 2.48
N SER A 112 12.03 20.42 2.14
CA SER A 112 11.49 20.66 0.78
C SER A 112 12.45 21.52 -0.03
N ALA A 113 12.73 21.11 -1.26
CA ALA A 113 13.55 21.87 -2.19
C ALA A 113 12.66 22.69 -3.13
N LEU A 114 12.21 23.85 -2.66
CA LEU A 114 11.30 24.74 -3.38
C LEU A 114 12.05 25.82 -4.18
N ARG A 115 11.51 26.17 -5.34
CA ARG A 115 11.95 27.27 -6.21
C ARG A 115 10.75 28.11 -6.59
N LEU A 116 10.77 29.36 -6.14
CA LEU A 116 9.73 30.34 -6.37
C LEU A 116 10.12 31.25 -7.54
N ARG A 117 9.20 31.48 -8.48
CA ARG A 117 9.36 32.45 -9.56
C ARG A 117 8.10 33.26 -9.74
N THR A 118 8.22 34.58 -9.83
CA THR A 118 7.10 35.45 -10.22
C THR A 118 6.92 35.40 -11.74
N LEU A 119 5.67 35.24 -12.17
CA LEU A 119 5.23 35.35 -13.55
C LEU A 119 4.08 36.37 -13.57
N ASN A 120 4.39 37.61 -13.91
CA ASN A 120 3.46 38.75 -13.80
C ASN A 120 2.92 38.89 -12.36
N SER A 121 1.62 38.71 -12.16
CA SER A 121 0.93 38.74 -10.86
C SER A 121 0.67 37.35 -10.26
N SER A 122 1.29 36.31 -10.83
CA SER A 122 1.16 34.92 -10.37
C SER A 122 2.50 34.40 -9.84
N LEU A 123 2.45 33.56 -8.81
CA LEU A 123 3.61 32.84 -8.31
C LEU A 123 3.63 31.43 -8.88
N HIS A 124 4.73 31.05 -9.53
CA HIS A 124 4.99 29.67 -9.89
C HIS A 124 5.89 29.03 -8.84
N ILE A 125 5.40 27.97 -8.21
CA ILE A 125 6.14 27.19 -7.22
C ILE A 125 6.52 25.87 -7.86
N SER A 126 7.82 25.62 -7.98
CA SER A 126 8.35 24.37 -8.52
C SER A 126 9.35 23.76 -7.55
N GLY A 127 9.54 22.44 -7.58
CA GLY A 127 10.49 21.79 -6.66
C GLY A 127 10.06 20.42 -6.19
N PHE A 128 10.78 19.90 -5.20
CA PHE A 128 10.51 18.61 -4.57
C PHE A 128 9.94 18.81 -3.17
N VAL A 129 8.85 18.09 -2.88
CA VAL A 129 8.20 18.07 -1.57
C VAL A 129 8.11 16.61 -1.09
N PRO A 130 8.66 16.26 0.07
CA PRO A 130 8.70 14.88 0.54
C PRO A 130 7.32 14.33 0.97
N LYS A 131 6.40 15.20 1.39
CA LYS A 131 5.07 14.82 1.91
C LYS A 131 3.97 15.40 1.03
N ALA A 132 3.02 14.58 0.59
CA ALA A 132 1.88 15.02 -0.21
C ALA A 132 1.03 16.09 0.51
N GLU A 133 0.87 15.94 1.82
CA GLU A 133 0.08 16.85 2.67
C GLU A 133 0.64 18.28 2.66
N SER A 134 1.97 18.42 2.66
CA SER A 134 2.66 19.72 2.70
C SER A 134 2.38 20.58 1.47
N VAL A 135 2.06 19.98 0.31
CA VAL A 135 1.72 20.71 -0.92
C VAL A 135 0.55 21.65 -0.69
N SER A 136 -0.50 21.17 -0.02
CA SER A 136 -1.70 21.99 0.22
C SER A 136 -1.43 23.14 1.18
N GLN A 137 -0.59 22.92 2.21
CA GLN A 137 -0.17 23.96 3.14
C GLN A 137 0.73 25.01 2.48
N ILE A 138 1.70 24.59 1.66
CA ILE A 138 2.58 25.49 0.91
C ILE A 138 1.76 26.40 -0.01
N VAL A 139 0.80 25.83 -0.76
CA VAL A 139 -0.08 26.60 -1.65
C VAL A 139 -0.90 27.62 -0.86
N ARG A 140 -1.43 27.23 0.31
CA ARG A 140 -2.22 28.14 1.15
C ARG A 140 -1.40 29.32 1.67
N ILE A 141 -0.19 29.07 2.20
CA ILE A 141 0.72 30.14 2.65
C ILE A 141 1.09 31.04 1.47
N ALA A 142 1.38 30.46 0.30
CA ALA A 142 1.70 31.25 -0.88
C ALA A 142 0.53 32.11 -1.39
N GLN A 143 -0.72 31.66 -1.20
CA GLN A 143 -1.92 32.42 -1.57
C GLN A 143 -2.11 33.69 -0.73
N ASP A 144 -1.59 33.71 0.50
CA ASP A 144 -1.60 34.92 1.34
C ASP A 144 -0.67 36.01 0.75
N TYR A 145 0.37 35.61 0.02
CA TYR A 145 1.36 36.51 -0.60
C TYR A 145 1.12 36.81 -2.08
N PHE A 146 0.37 35.96 -2.80
CA PHE A 146 0.09 36.08 -4.24
C PHE A 146 -1.35 35.62 -4.55
N PRO A 147 -2.17 36.39 -5.27
CA PRO A 147 -3.57 36.02 -5.52
C PRO A 147 -3.69 34.75 -6.39
N ASN A 148 -2.70 34.52 -7.27
CA ASN A 148 -2.66 33.39 -8.17
C ASN A 148 -1.38 32.59 -7.93
N VAL A 149 -1.53 31.32 -7.57
CA VAL A 149 -0.41 30.39 -7.35
C VAL A 149 -0.53 29.23 -8.32
N ILE A 150 0.48 29.06 -9.16
CA ILE A 150 0.61 27.93 -10.09
C ILE A 150 1.47 26.87 -9.42
N ASN A 151 0.85 25.73 -9.11
CA ASN A 151 1.53 24.60 -8.50
C ASN A 151 2.24 23.74 -9.56
N GLY A 152 3.57 23.78 -9.56
CA GLY A 152 4.45 22.87 -10.31
C GLY A 152 5.34 22.03 -9.39
N MET A 153 4.93 21.83 -8.14
CA MET A 153 5.66 21.00 -7.17
C MET A 153 5.50 19.52 -7.51
N THR A 154 6.58 18.77 -7.32
CA THR A 154 6.61 17.31 -7.43
C THR A 154 6.65 16.72 -6.03
N VAL A 155 5.75 15.78 -5.75
CA VAL A 155 5.74 15.04 -4.48
C VAL A 155 6.69 13.86 -4.60
N GLY A 156 7.52 13.65 -3.59
CA GLY A 156 8.40 12.50 -3.53
C GLY A 156 7.62 11.19 -3.46
N GLY A 157 7.89 10.33 -4.46
CA GLY A 157 7.54 8.91 -4.47
C GLY A 157 6.07 8.59 -4.76
N VAL A 158 5.83 7.66 -5.69
CA VAL A 158 4.65 6.80 -5.61
C VAL A 158 4.97 5.79 -4.51
N GLN A 159 4.49 6.02 -3.30
CA GLN A 159 4.75 5.11 -2.20
C GLN A 159 3.97 3.82 -2.44
N GLN A 160 4.69 2.79 -2.87
CA GLN A 160 4.18 1.44 -2.93
C GLN A 160 4.20 0.87 -1.53
N VAL A 161 3.11 0.20 -1.18
CA VAL A 161 2.93 -0.46 0.10
C VAL A 161 2.75 -1.95 -0.18
N VAL A 162 3.64 -2.75 0.38
CA VAL A 162 3.50 -4.20 0.50
C VAL A 162 2.76 -4.49 1.78
N LEU A 163 1.75 -5.33 1.71
CA LEU A 163 1.07 -5.83 2.89
C LEU A 163 1.40 -7.31 3.09
N HIS A 164 2.02 -7.62 4.23
CA HIS A 164 2.17 -8.98 4.72
C HIS A 164 1.05 -9.30 5.70
N VAL A 165 0.31 -10.38 5.46
CA VAL A 165 -0.73 -10.84 6.37
C VAL A 165 -0.38 -12.23 6.85
N LYS A 166 -0.53 -12.49 8.14
CA LYS A 166 -0.29 -13.80 8.76
C LYS A 166 -1.55 -14.26 9.47
N VAL A 167 -2.07 -15.42 9.07
CA VAL A 167 -3.22 -16.07 9.70
C VAL A 167 -2.73 -17.33 10.40
N MET A 168 -2.85 -17.37 11.73
CA MET A 168 -2.35 -18.47 12.56
C MET A 168 -3.49 -19.06 13.40
N GLU A 169 -3.56 -20.39 13.46
CA GLU A 169 -4.43 -21.13 14.38
C GLU A 169 -3.56 -21.94 15.34
N VAL A 170 -3.78 -21.76 16.64
CA VAL A 170 -3.04 -22.43 17.70
C VAL A 170 -3.98 -23.35 18.46
N SER A 171 -3.61 -24.63 18.59
CA SER A 171 -4.37 -25.60 19.40
C SER A 171 -3.83 -25.62 20.82
N ARG A 172 -4.52 -24.94 21.74
CA ARG A 172 -4.15 -24.92 23.16
C ARG A 172 -4.37 -26.27 23.85
N THR A 173 -5.30 -27.09 23.36
CA THR A 173 -5.54 -28.45 23.88
C THR A 173 -4.33 -29.36 23.70
N LYS A 174 -3.74 -29.39 22.50
CA LYS A 174 -2.55 -30.20 22.23
C LYS A 174 -1.38 -29.75 23.11
N LEU A 175 -1.20 -28.44 23.29
CA LEU A 175 -0.20 -27.85 24.20
C LEU A 175 -0.39 -28.29 25.66
N ARG A 176 -1.62 -28.30 26.19
CA ARG A 176 -1.90 -28.77 27.56
C ARG A 176 -1.72 -30.28 27.72
N SER A 177 -2.07 -31.08 26.70
CA SER A 177 -1.93 -32.53 26.73
C SER A 177 -0.47 -33.02 26.65
N LEU A 178 0.43 -32.17 26.14
CA LEU A 178 1.88 -32.36 26.21
C LEU A 178 2.47 -31.99 27.58
N GLY A 179 1.63 -31.70 28.58
CA GLY A 179 2.04 -31.54 29.96
C GLY A 179 2.88 -32.74 30.40
N PHE A 180 4.19 -32.57 30.39
CA PHE A 180 5.14 -33.54 30.89
C PHE A 180 4.84 -33.75 32.37
N ASP A 181 4.40 -34.95 32.73
CA ASP A 181 4.31 -35.36 34.13
C ASP A 181 5.72 -35.76 34.59
N TRP A 182 6.47 -34.78 35.09
CA TRP A 182 7.83 -34.97 35.62
C TRP A 182 7.88 -35.87 36.87
N ALA A 183 6.72 -36.24 37.44
CA ALA A 183 6.64 -37.06 38.65
C ALA A 183 6.98 -38.54 38.43
N ASN A 184 7.17 -39.00 37.18
CA ASN A 184 7.48 -40.40 36.85
C ASN A 184 8.77 -40.56 36.01
N ILE A 185 9.83 -39.82 36.34
CA ILE A 185 11.19 -40.19 35.91
C ILE A 185 11.69 -41.28 36.87
N SER A 186 11.54 -42.54 36.47
CA SER A 186 12.16 -43.66 37.19
C SER A 186 13.68 -43.61 37.00
N SER A 187 14.44 -44.04 38.01
CA SER A 187 15.91 -44.00 38.06
C SER A 187 16.63 -44.78 36.97
N ASN A 188 15.91 -45.46 36.07
CA ASN A 188 16.44 -46.27 34.98
C ASN A 188 16.20 -45.66 33.59
N GLY A 189 15.84 -44.37 33.49
CA GLY A 189 15.81 -43.64 32.21
C GLY A 189 14.68 -44.04 31.25
N PHE A 190 13.65 -44.73 31.74
CA PHE A 190 12.50 -45.13 30.93
C PHE A 190 11.27 -44.31 31.32
N VAL A 191 10.64 -43.66 30.34
CA VAL A 191 9.41 -42.88 30.51
C VAL A 191 8.26 -43.63 29.83
N ILE A 192 7.31 -44.11 30.64
CA ILE A 192 6.10 -44.80 30.15
C ILE A 192 4.92 -43.85 30.37
N GLN A 193 4.28 -43.42 29.29
CA GLN A 193 3.01 -42.69 29.37
C GLN A 193 1.90 -43.55 28.76
N GLY A 194 0.97 -43.95 29.62
CA GLY A 194 -0.24 -44.67 29.27
C GLY A 194 -1.32 -44.37 30.31
N ALA A 195 -2.59 -44.55 29.97
CA ALA A 195 -3.74 -44.23 30.82
C ALA A 195 -3.84 -45.03 32.15
N SER A 196 -2.82 -45.82 32.50
CA SER A 196 -2.70 -46.56 33.75
C SER A 196 -1.37 -46.27 34.43
N GLY A 197 -1.21 -45.04 34.92
CA GLY A 197 -0.12 -44.65 35.82
C GLY A 197 -0.37 -44.99 37.30
N LEU A 198 -1.33 -45.88 37.63
CA LEU A 198 -1.75 -46.14 39.02
C LEU A 198 -1.26 -47.48 39.61
N VAL A 199 -0.61 -48.36 38.84
CA VAL A 199 -0.08 -49.62 39.41
C VAL A 199 1.43 -49.49 39.53
N GLY A 200 1.87 -49.25 40.77
CA GLY A 200 3.27 -49.18 41.14
C GLY A 200 4.05 -50.39 40.66
N SER A 201 5.29 -50.12 40.24
CA SER A 201 6.27 -51.12 39.83
C SER A 201 6.40 -52.24 40.87
N GLY A 202 5.85 -53.42 40.55
CA GLY A 202 6.04 -54.59 41.40
C GLY A 202 5.05 -55.73 41.22
N THR A 203 4.65 -56.11 40.00
CA THR A 203 4.11 -57.46 39.74
C THR A 203 4.33 -57.88 38.29
N THR A 204 5.04 -58.99 38.11
CA THR A 204 5.24 -59.66 36.83
C THR A 204 3.96 -60.43 36.45
N GLY A 205 3.36 -60.09 35.31
CA GLY A 205 2.41 -60.97 34.63
C GLY A 205 0.95 -60.53 34.63
N PHE A 206 0.62 -59.45 33.93
CA PHE A 206 -0.70 -59.25 33.32
C PHE A 206 -0.53 -58.60 31.94
N PRO A 207 -1.24 -59.03 30.88
CA PRO A 207 -1.14 -58.43 29.57
C PRO A 207 -1.96 -57.14 29.55
N ILE A 208 -1.29 -55.99 29.65
CA ILE A 208 -1.95 -54.68 29.59
C ILE A 208 -2.01 -54.22 28.12
N GLY A 209 -3.22 -54.03 27.62
CA GLY A 209 -3.49 -53.57 26.26
C GLY A 209 -2.97 -52.16 25.97
N ALA A 210 -2.56 -51.97 24.71
CA ALA A 210 -2.28 -50.73 23.99
C ALA A 210 -1.54 -49.63 24.79
N SER A 211 -0.21 -49.70 24.77
CA SER A 211 0.64 -48.55 25.11
C SER A 211 0.51 -47.49 24.02
N THR A 212 0.14 -46.26 24.38
CA THR A 212 0.07 -45.14 23.43
C THR A 212 1.44 -44.58 23.10
N PHE A 213 2.40 -44.50 24.03
CA PHE A 213 3.80 -44.14 23.75
C PHE A 213 4.79 -44.78 24.75
N ARG A 214 5.90 -45.35 24.26
CA ARG A 214 7.05 -45.82 25.07
C ARG A 214 8.32 -45.21 24.48
N PHE A 215 9.07 -44.44 25.28
CA PHE A 215 10.38 -43.91 24.89
C PHE A 215 11.44 -44.38 25.90
N GLY A 216 12.51 -44.96 25.38
CA GLY A 216 13.67 -45.38 26.18
C GLY A 216 14.85 -44.47 25.89
N ILE A 217 15.39 -43.85 26.94
CA ILE A 217 16.64 -43.11 26.86
C ILE A 217 17.77 -44.16 26.93
N ALA A 218 18.28 -44.55 25.77
CA ALA A 218 19.51 -45.32 25.68
C ALA A 218 20.68 -44.33 25.80
N ASP A 219 21.58 -44.62 26.74
CA ASP A 219 22.78 -43.83 27.03
C ASP A 219 23.53 -43.45 25.74
N GLY A 220 23.60 -42.16 25.45
CA GLY A 220 24.15 -41.62 24.21
C GLY A 220 23.72 -40.19 23.92
N SER A 221 24.66 -39.35 23.49
CA SER A 221 24.59 -37.90 23.32
C SER A 221 23.55 -37.33 22.33
N ASN A 222 22.56 -38.11 21.88
CA ASN A 222 21.55 -37.71 20.89
C ASN A 222 20.15 -37.46 21.48
N ASN A 223 20.02 -37.41 22.81
CA ASN A 223 18.76 -37.20 23.54
C ASN A 223 18.01 -35.92 23.15
N PHE A 224 18.74 -34.90 22.67
CA PHE A 224 18.17 -33.64 22.24
C PHE A 224 17.54 -33.71 20.84
N GLN A 225 18.14 -34.47 19.91
CA GLN A 225 17.62 -34.61 18.54
C GLN A 225 16.33 -35.43 18.48
N GLY A 226 16.24 -36.54 19.23
CA GLY A 226 15.00 -37.32 19.31
C GLY A 226 13.84 -36.57 19.99
N PHE A 227 14.15 -35.61 20.86
CA PHE A 227 13.18 -34.69 21.47
C PHE A 227 12.71 -33.61 20.50
N LEU A 228 13.61 -33.00 19.71
CA LEU A 228 13.25 -32.02 18.67
C LEU A 228 12.38 -32.64 17.56
N GLU A 229 12.70 -33.86 17.13
CA GLU A 229 11.97 -34.56 16.06
C GLU A 229 10.55 -34.99 16.50
N ALA A 230 10.33 -35.16 17.81
CA ALA A 230 9.01 -35.38 18.39
C ALA A 230 8.17 -34.10 18.51
N LEU A 231 8.81 -32.92 18.70
CA LEU A 231 8.13 -31.63 18.75
C LEU A 231 7.59 -31.21 17.37
N GLU A 232 8.34 -31.47 16.29
CA GLU A 232 7.94 -31.19 14.91
C GLU A 232 6.71 -32.00 14.47
N ARG A 233 6.57 -33.25 14.95
CA ARG A 233 5.44 -34.14 14.64
C ARG A 233 4.10 -33.73 15.28
N ASN A 234 4.09 -32.83 16.27
CA ASN A 234 2.90 -32.59 17.11
C ASN A 234 2.02 -31.39 16.72
N SER A 235 2.31 -30.70 15.61
CA SER A 235 1.41 -29.72 14.96
C SER A 235 0.74 -28.70 15.92
N LEU A 236 1.52 -28.05 16.79
CA LEU A 236 0.97 -27.25 17.91
C LEU A 236 0.49 -25.86 17.50
N ALA A 237 1.03 -25.33 16.42
CA ALA A 237 0.55 -24.14 15.74
C ALA A 237 0.52 -24.46 14.24
N THR A 238 -0.61 -24.16 13.60
CA THR A 238 -0.77 -24.33 12.16
C THR A 238 -0.89 -22.95 11.54
N LEU A 239 0.10 -22.59 10.70
CA LEU A 239 0.00 -21.42 9.83
C LEU A 239 -1.03 -21.75 8.75
N LEU A 240 -2.12 -20.99 8.67
CA LEU A 240 -3.15 -21.21 7.65
C LEU A 240 -2.75 -20.58 6.32
N SER A 241 -2.26 -19.35 6.37
CA SER A 241 -1.87 -18.61 5.18
C SER A 241 -1.01 -17.38 5.50
N GLU A 242 -0.13 -17.05 4.56
CA GLU A 242 0.71 -15.84 4.55
C GLU A 242 0.61 -15.11 3.19
N PRO A 243 -0.55 -14.50 2.87
CA PRO A 243 -0.66 -13.75 1.62
C PRO A 243 0.17 -12.46 1.71
N THR A 244 0.86 -12.15 0.61
CA THR A 244 1.62 -10.91 0.44
C THR A 244 1.19 -10.25 -0.86
N LEU A 245 0.90 -8.95 -0.82
CA LEU A 245 0.45 -8.20 -2.00
C LEU A 245 0.92 -6.74 -1.94
N THR A 246 1.27 -6.18 -3.09
CA THR A 246 1.79 -4.81 -3.23
C THR A 246 0.80 -3.93 -3.98
N THR A 247 0.60 -2.70 -3.52
CA THR A 247 -0.23 -1.70 -4.23
C THR A 247 0.28 -0.29 -3.99
N VAL A 248 -0.23 0.66 -4.76
CA VAL A 248 0.05 2.09 -4.58
C VAL A 248 -0.86 2.67 -3.51
N SER A 249 -0.38 3.66 -2.76
CA SER A 249 -1.21 4.45 -1.84
C SER A 249 -2.50 4.95 -2.50
N GLY A 250 -3.64 4.67 -1.88
CA GLY A 250 -4.99 5.01 -2.32
C GLY A 250 -5.60 4.06 -3.34
N ARG A 251 -4.87 3.04 -3.81
CA ARG A 251 -5.36 2.07 -4.80
C ARG A 251 -5.78 0.75 -4.11
N PRO A 252 -7.04 0.30 -4.27
CA PRO A 252 -7.44 -1.00 -3.76
C PRO A 252 -6.70 -2.12 -4.51
N ALA A 253 -6.34 -3.16 -3.76
CA ALA A 253 -5.79 -4.38 -4.31
C ALA A 253 -6.49 -5.60 -3.69
N SER A 254 -6.66 -6.63 -4.50
CA SER A 254 -7.30 -7.89 -4.11
C SER A 254 -6.42 -9.07 -4.51
N PHE A 255 -6.39 -10.08 -3.66
CA PHE A 255 -5.64 -11.31 -3.86
C PHE A 255 -6.47 -12.49 -3.39
N LEU A 256 -6.64 -13.48 -4.26
CA LEU A 256 -7.35 -14.72 -3.96
C LEU A 256 -6.44 -15.90 -4.27
N VAL A 257 -6.23 -16.77 -3.29
CA VAL A 257 -5.54 -18.06 -3.44
C VAL A 257 -6.48 -19.16 -2.99
N GLY A 258 -6.90 -19.99 -3.93
CA GLY A 258 -7.82 -21.07 -3.67
C GLY A 258 -8.47 -21.57 -4.95
N GLY A 259 -9.75 -21.93 -4.87
CA GLY A 259 -10.50 -22.46 -6.00
C GLY A 259 -11.99 -22.17 -5.89
N GLN A 260 -12.73 -22.72 -6.85
CA GLN A 260 -14.19 -22.65 -6.89
C GLN A 260 -14.76 -24.05 -6.78
N ILE A 261 -15.83 -24.19 -6.00
CA ILE A 261 -16.59 -25.42 -5.90
C ILE A 261 -18.01 -25.21 -6.46
N PRO A 262 -18.46 -26.08 -7.38
CA PRO A 262 -19.81 -26.01 -7.91
C PRO A 262 -20.81 -26.54 -6.89
N ILE A 263 -21.78 -25.72 -6.50
CA ILE A 263 -22.88 -26.10 -5.61
C ILE A 263 -24.17 -26.26 -6.44
N PRO A 264 -24.81 -27.44 -6.43
CA PRO A 264 -26.10 -27.64 -7.07
C PRO A 264 -27.20 -26.93 -6.27
N VAL A 265 -27.86 -25.96 -6.90
CA VAL A 265 -29.00 -25.23 -6.33
C VAL A 265 -30.28 -25.71 -7.03
N PRO A 266 -31.18 -26.44 -6.34
CA PRO A 266 -32.45 -26.85 -6.92
C PRO A 266 -33.34 -25.63 -7.18
N GLN A 267 -33.90 -25.52 -8.38
CA GLN A 267 -34.88 -24.51 -8.77
C GLN A 267 -36.28 -25.14 -8.93
N SER A 268 -37.29 -24.30 -9.21
CA SER A 268 -38.64 -24.76 -9.54
C SER A 268 -38.62 -25.68 -10.77
N LEU A 269 -39.62 -26.56 -10.88
CA LEU A 269 -39.80 -27.52 -11.98
C LEU A 269 -38.70 -28.60 -12.11
N GLY A 270 -37.91 -28.85 -11.07
CA GLY A 270 -36.91 -29.93 -11.05
C GLY A 270 -35.60 -29.62 -11.79
N VAL A 271 -35.40 -28.37 -12.21
CA VAL A 271 -34.14 -27.90 -12.81
C VAL A 271 -33.13 -27.64 -11.69
N THR A 272 -31.88 -28.10 -11.87
CA THR A 272 -30.77 -27.81 -10.94
C THR A 272 -29.79 -26.86 -11.63
N THR A 273 -29.53 -25.70 -11.02
CA THR A 273 -28.50 -24.76 -11.48
C THR A 273 -27.21 -24.98 -10.69
N ILE A 274 -26.06 -24.69 -11.30
CA ILE A 274 -24.76 -24.75 -10.62
C ILE A 274 -24.35 -23.33 -10.19
N GLU A 275 -24.14 -23.12 -8.90
CA GLU A 275 -23.57 -21.88 -8.33
C GLU A 275 -22.12 -22.14 -7.90
N TYR A 276 -21.17 -21.37 -8.42
CA TYR A 276 -19.77 -21.48 -8.00
C TYR A 276 -19.51 -20.65 -6.75
N ARG A 277 -18.93 -21.28 -5.72
CA ARG A 277 -18.49 -20.62 -4.48
C ARG A 277 -16.98 -20.69 -4.37
N ASP A 278 -16.35 -19.55 -4.12
CA ASP A 278 -14.91 -19.50 -3.87
C ASP A 278 -14.57 -20.07 -2.49
N PHE A 279 -13.46 -20.78 -2.40
CA PHE A 279 -12.82 -21.17 -1.14
C PHE A 279 -11.32 -20.85 -1.23
N GLY A 280 -10.65 -20.77 -0.09
CA GLY A 280 -9.25 -20.38 0.04
C GLY A 280 -9.06 -19.08 0.82
N THR A 281 -7.92 -18.42 0.62
CA THR A 281 -7.58 -17.15 1.27
C THR A 281 -7.83 -15.99 0.31
N ARG A 282 -8.69 -15.06 0.71
CA ARG A 282 -8.92 -13.77 0.05
C ARG A 282 -8.40 -12.65 0.94
N LEU A 283 -7.66 -11.74 0.35
CA LEU A 283 -7.17 -10.52 0.98
C LEU A 283 -7.49 -9.34 0.07
N ASP A 284 -8.31 -8.42 0.58
CA ASP A 284 -8.60 -7.14 -0.05
C ASP A 284 -8.09 -6.03 0.87
N PHE A 285 -7.36 -5.04 0.32
CA PHE A 285 -6.94 -3.91 1.13
C PHE A 285 -6.74 -2.62 0.35
N VAL A 286 -6.83 -1.50 1.05
CA VAL A 286 -6.53 -0.15 0.57
C VAL A 286 -5.57 0.51 1.56
N PRO A 287 -4.30 0.74 1.19
CA PRO A 287 -3.38 1.51 2.02
C PRO A 287 -3.49 2.99 1.67
N ILE A 288 -3.44 3.86 2.66
CA ILE A 288 -3.33 5.30 2.52
C ILE A 288 -2.11 5.72 3.34
N VAL A 289 -1.07 6.17 2.65
CA VAL A 289 0.11 6.70 3.30
C VAL A 289 -0.20 8.08 3.86
N LEU A 290 0.09 8.24 5.15
CA LEU A 290 -0.04 9.47 5.90
C LEU A 290 1.33 10.10 6.14
N GLY A 291 1.34 11.37 6.54
CA GLY A 291 2.54 12.03 7.04
C GLY A 291 3.21 11.25 8.18
N ASN A 292 4.54 11.37 8.26
CA ASN A 292 5.39 10.79 9.32
C ASN A 292 5.55 9.26 9.26
N GLY A 293 5.48 8.66 8.06
CA GLY A 293 5.77 7.23 7.85
C GLY A 293 4.69 6.27 8.37
N LYS A 294 3.49 6.81 8.61
CA LYS A 294 2.32 6.05 9.01
C LYS A 294 1.53 5.61 7.78
N VAL A 295 0.85 4.47 7.92
CA VAL A 295 -0.05 3.94 6.92
C VAL A 295 -1.38 3.68 7.60
N ARG A 296 -2.44 4.30 7.09
CA ARG A 296 -3.81 3.89 7.36
C ARG A 296 -4.17 2.79 6.38
N LEU A 297 -4.71 1.70 6.88
CA LEU A 297 -4.94 0.50 6.12
C LEU A 297 -6.35 0.01 6.37
N ASP A 298 -7.17 -0.03 5.33
CA ASP A 298 -8.47 -0.71 5.37
C ASP A 298 -8.26 -2.12 4.81
N VAL A 299 -8.45 -3.15 5.65
CA VAL A 299 -8.18 -4.57 5.34
C VAL A 299 -9.45 -5.39 5.46
N ARG A 300 -9.64 -6.29 4.50
CA ARG A 300 -10.57 -7.41 4.57
C ARG A 300 -9.81 -8.71 4.28
N ALA A 301 -9.68 -9.54 5.30
CA ALA A 301 -9.08 -10.87 5.20
C ALA A 301 -10.16 -11.94 5.38
N GLU A 302 -10.23 -12.92 4.49
CA GLU A 302 -11.20 -14.00 4.51
C GLU A 302 -10.49 -15.33 4.20
N VAL A 303 -10.55 -16.30 5.12
CA VAL A 303 -10.02 -17.65 4.93
C VAL A 303 -11.17 -18.64 4.99
N THR A 304 -11.44 -19.29 3.87
CA THR A 304 -12.53 -20.23 3.70
C THR A 304 -11.98 -21.62 3.40
N GLU A 305 -12.26 -22.58 4.27
CA GLU A 305 -11.89 -23.99 4.12
C GLU A 305 -13.12 -24.83 3.77
N ILE A 306 -12.92 -25.85 2.95
CA ILE A 306 -13.94 -26.88 2.70
C ILE A 306 -13.96 -27.82 3.91
N ASP A 307 -15.12 -27.99 4.53
CA ASP A 307 -15.32 -28.90 5.65
C ASP A 307 -16.43 -29.91 5.32
N PRO A 308 -16.07 -31.15 4.96
CA PRO A 308 -17.05 -32.20 4.67
C PRO A 308 -17.92 -32.60 5.87
N SER A 309 -17.49 -32.32 7.11
CA SER A 309 -18.22 -32.75 8.32
C SER A 309 -19.49 -31.94 8.60
N ILE A 310 -19.55 -30.71 8.09
CA ILE A 310 -20.73 -29.82 8.13
C ILE A 310 -21.50 -29.80 6.81
N GLY A 311 -21.25 -30.78 5.93
CA GLY A 311 -21.92 -30.90 4.64
C GLY A 311 -23.40 -31.28 4.74
N ALA A 312 -24.15 -31.01 3.67
CA ALA A 312 -25.57 -31.33 3.54
C ALA A 312 -25.82 -32.26 2.34
N ALA A 313 -26.76 -33.19 2.48
CA ALA A 313 -27.20 -34.03 1.38
C ALA A 313 -28.16 -33.23 0.46
N VAL A 314 -27.85 -33.18 -0.84
CA VAL A 314 -28.67 -32.54 -1.86
C VAL A 314 -28.86 -33.52 -3.02
N GLY A 315 -30.08 -34.04 -3.18
CA GLY A 315 -30.36 -35.10 -4.15
C GLY A 315 -29.62 -36.39 -3.83
N SER A 316 -28.84 -36.92 -4.79
CA SER A 316 -27.99 -38.11 -4.63
C SER A 316 -26.53 -37.80 -4.24
N GLY A 317 -26.17 -36.52 -4.07
CA GLY A 317 -24.81 -36.09 -3.73
C GLY A 317 -24.72 -35.40 -2.36
N THR A 318 -23.50 -35.29 -1.84
CA THR A 318 -23.19 -34.50 -0.63
C THR A 318 -22.51 -33.21 -1.05
N VAL A 319 -23.08 -32.08 -0.66
CA VAL A 319 -22.45 -30.76 -0.79
C VAL A 319 -21.65 -30.51 0.49
N PRO A 320 -20.32 -30.32 0.43
CA PRO A 320 -19.54 -30.03 1.62
C PRO A 320 -19.89 -28.63 2.15
N GLY A 321 -19.76 -28.43 3.46
CA GLY A 321 -19.92 -27.11 4.05
C GLY A 321 -18.62 -26.30 3.98
N PHE A 322 -18.69 -25.05 4.40
CA PHE A 322 -17.54 -24.14 4.45
C PHE A 322 -17.32 -23.64 5.86
N ARG A 323 -16.06 -23.66 6.30
CA ARG A 323 -15.62 -22.96 7.50
C ARG A 323 -14.93 -21.68 7.07
N SER A 324 -15.60 -20.55 7.22
CA SER A 324 -15.08 -19.23 6.86
C SER A 324 -14.65 -18.45 8.10
N ARG A 325 -13.49 -17.80 8.00
CA ARG A 325 -12.92 -16.91 9.01
C ARG A 325 -12.70 -15.56 8.34
N ASN A 326 -13.44 -14.54 8.75
CA ASN A 326 -13.40 -13.22 8.13
C ASN A 326 -13.09 -12.12 9.16
N ALA A 327 -12.29 -11.15 8.74
CA ALA A 327 -12.03 -9.93 9.49
C ALA A 327 -12.03 -8.74 8.52
N GLU A 328 -12.78 -7.69 8.86
CA GLU A 328 -12.85 -6.45 8.10
C GLU A 328 -12.65 -5.29 9.08
N THR A 329 -11.60 -4.52 8.89
CA THR A 329 -11.25 -3.41 9.81
C THR A 329 -10.32 -2.39 9.17
N GLY A 330 -10.29 -1.19 9.73
CA GLY A 330 -9.32 -0.15 9.43
C GLY A 330 -8.31 -0.01 10.58
N ALA A 331 -7.02 0.00 10.26
CA ALA A 331 -5.94 0.14 11.24
C ALA A 331 -4.94 1.21 10.80
N GLU A 332 -4.44 2.01 11.74
CA GLU A 332 -3.34 2.95 11.49
C GLU A 332 -2.10 2.47 12.25
N MET A 333 -1.00 2.30 11.53
CA MET A 333 0.27 1.85 12.10
C MET A 333 1.45 2.49 11.39
N LYS A 334 2.63 2.46 12.01
CA LYS A 334 3.85 2.86 11.29
C LYS A 334 4.28 1.75 10.34
N THR A 335 4.95 2.12 9.27
CA THR A 335 5.55 1.17 8.34
C THR A 335 6.54 0.25 9.05
N GLY A 336 6.48 -1.05 8.75
CA GLY A 336 7.27 -2.12 9.38
C GLY A 336 6.72 -2.60 10.72
N GLN A 337 5.65 -2.01 11.25
CA GLN A 337 5.01 -2.49 12.49
C GLN A 337 3.99 -3.58 12.19
N THR A 338 4.03 -4.66 12.97
CA THR A 338 2.99 -5.68 12.94
C THR A 338 1.87 -5.33 13.91
N MET A 339 0.62 -5.40 13.43
CA MET A 339 -0.58 -5.23 14.26
C MET A 339 -1.50 -6.43 14.12
N ALA A 340 -2.00 -6.94 15.24
CA ALA A 340 -3.08 -7.92 15.23
C ALA A 340 -4.41 -7.20 14.97
N ILE A 341 -5.08 -7.53 13.86
CA ILE A 341 -6.34 -6.92 13.44
C ILE A 341 -7.57 -7.72 13.87
N ALA A 342 -7.38 -9.01 14.15
CA ALA A 342 -8.43 -9.87 14.67
C ALA A 342 -7.84 -10.99 15.54
N GLY A 343 -8.60 -11.40 16.55
CA GLY A 343 -8.29 -12.54 17.42
C GLY A 343 -9.57 -13.22 17.88
N LEU A 344 -9.60 -14.55 17.89
CA LEU A 344 -10.73 -15.34 18.38
C LEU A 344 -10.23 -16.55 19.16
N VAL A 345 -10.76 -16.75 20.36
CA VAL A 345 -10.57 -17.98 21.14
C VAL A 345 -11.85 -18.80 21.08
N PHE A 346 -11.77 -19.97 20.47
CA PHE A 346 -12.86 -20.95 20.40
C PHE A 346 -12.61 -22.08 21.39
N LYS A 347 -13.61 -22.39 22.22
CA LYS A 347 -13.51 -23.43 23.25
C LYS A 347 -14.74 -24.35 23.18
N LYS A 348 -14.52 -25.63 22.92
CA LYS A 348 -15.56 -26.68 22.92
C LYS A 348 -15.23 -27.72 23.98
N ARG A 349 -16.15 -27.96 24.92
CA ARG A 349 -16.01 -29.00 25.95
C ARG A 349 -17.11 -30.04 25.76
N ASP A 350 -16.70 -31.27 25.45
CA ASP A 350 -17.58 -32.42 25.31
C ASP A 350 -17.38 -33.34 26.53
N ALA A 351 -18.32 -33.31 27.47
CA ALA A 351 -18.32 -34.18 28.64
C ALA A 351 -19.40 -35.26 28.50
N ALA A 352 -19.01 -36.53 28.63
CA ALA A 352 -19.91 -37.66 28.62
C ALA A 352 -19.61 -38.61 29.79
N VAL A 353 -20.65 -39.01 30.51
CA VAL A 353 -20.57 -39.99 31.58
C VAL A 353 -21.28 -41.25 31.12
N ARG A 354 -20.56 -42.37 31.08
CA ARG A 354 -21.12 -43.70 30.78
C ARG A 354 -20.89 -44.60 31.97
N GLY A 355 -21.93 -45.23 32.48
CA GLY A 355 -21.83 -46.08 33.66
C GLY A 355 -22.95 -47.11 33.72
N PHE A 356 -22.84 -48.01 34.68
CA PHE A 356 -23.94 -48.92 34.99
C PHE A 356 -25.10 -48.14 35.63
N PRO A 357 -26.33 -48.23 35.09
CA PRO A 357 -27.51 -47.62 35.69
C PRO A 357 -27.64 -48.02 37.17
N TRP A 358 -28.13 -47.13 38.03
CA TRP A 358 -28.20 -47.24 39.50
C TRP A 358 -26.87 -47.21 40.25
N LEU A 359 -25.88 -47.99 39.81
CA LEU A 359 -24.63 -48.15 40.56
C LEU A 359 -23.69 -46.95 40.41
N MET A 360 -23.84 -46.16 39.34
CA MET A 360 -23.04 -44.96 39.08
C MET A 360 -23.33 -43.77 40.01
N ASP A 361 -24.51 -43.74 40.65
CA ASP A 361 -24.97 -42.61 41.48
C ASP A 361 -24.79 -42.85 42.99
N VAL A 362 -24.29 -44.03 43.39
CA VAL A 362 -24.09 -44.38 44.80
C VAL A 362 -22.94 -43.55 45.39
N PRO A 363 -23.14 -42.85 46.52
CA PRO A 363 -22.07 -42.16 47.23
C PRO A 363 -20.90 -43.10 47.57
N TRP A 364 -19.68 -42.60 47.57
CA TRP A 364 -18.43 -43.33 47.88
C TRP A 364 -17.97 -44.38 46.86
N VAL A 365 -18.87 -45.15 46.25
CA VAL A 365 -18.50 -46.28 45.35
C VAL A 365 -18.88 -46.06 43.88
N GLY A 366 -19.81 -45.15 43.55
CA GLY A 366 -20.31 -44.96 42.19
C GLY A 366 -19.26 -44.48 41.18
N ALA A 367 -18.14 -43.91 41.65
CA ALA A 367 -17.00 -43.55 40.81
C ALA A 367 -16.34 -44.76 40.13
N ALA A 368 -16.38 -45.96 40.75
CA ALA A 368 -15.82 -47.19 40.18
C ALA A 368 -16.71 -47.76 39.05
N PHE A 369 -17.98 -47.37 39.00
CA PHE A 369 -18.99 -47.90 38.06
C PHE A 369 -19.39 -46.89 36.97
N ARG A 370 -18.69 -45.74 36.90
CA ARG A 370 -18.86 -44.73 35.85
C ARG A 370 -17.52 -44.38 35.20
N ARG A 371 -17.53 -44.21 33.88
CA ARG A 371 -16.43 -43.67 33.09
C ARG A 371 -16.83 -42.28 32.62
N THR A 372 -16.11 -41.27 33.09
CA THR A 372 -16.23 -39.89 32.60
C THR A 372 -15.21 -39.68 31.49
N SER A 373 -15.67 -39.29 30.30
CA SER A 373 -14.82 -38.73 29.26
C SER A 373 -15.09 -37.23 29.19
N ASP A 374 -14.06 -36.41 29.40
CA ASP A 374 -14.11 -34.96 29.30
C ASP A 374 -13.07 -34.53 28.24
N THR A 375 -13.54 -34.09 27.09
CA THR A 375 -12.70 -33.66 25.98
C THR A 375 -12.86 -32.16 25.81
N GLU A 376 -11.78 -31.40 26.00
CA GLU A 376 -11.77 -29.95 25.88
C GLU A 376 -10.90 -29.52 24.70
N ASN A 377 -11.51 -28.91 23.68
CA ASN A 377 -10.87 -28.41 22.47
C ASN A 377 -10.82 -26.87 22.51
N GLU A 378 -9.65 -26.30 22.71
CA GLU A 378 -9.35 -24.87 22.67
C GLU A 378 -8.53 -24.55 21.41
N LEU A 379 -9.06 -23.67 20.56
CA LEU A 379 -8.43 -23.14 19.35
C LEU A 379 -8.32 -21.61 19.46
N GLU A 380 -7.20 -21.04 19.05
CA GLU A 380 -7.00 -19.59 19.01
C GLU A 380 -6.59 -19.17 17.60
N LEU A 381 -7.37 -18.28 16.99
CA LEU A 381 -7.10 -17.69 15.68
C LEU A 381 -6.59 -16.27 15.88
N ILE A 382 -5.51 -15.91 15.20
CA ILE A 382 -4.97 -14.53 15.18
C ILE A 382 -4.68 -14.15 13.72
N ILE A 383 -5.10 -12.94 13.34
CA ILE A 383 -4.79 -12.32 12.05
C ILE A 383 -3.93 -11.09 12.31
N MET A 384 -2.72 -11.10 11.75
CA MET A 384 -1.75 -10.00 11.87
C MET A 384 -1.46 -9.41 10.51
N VAL A 385 -1.20 -8.10 10.48
CA VAL A 385 -0.81 -7.38 9.27
C VAL A 385 0.43 -6.56 9.52
N THR A 386 1.30 -6.46 8.51
CA THR A 386 2.54 -5.66 8.55
C THR A 386 2.67 -4.92 7.22
N PRO A 387 2.45 -3.60 7.17
CA PRO A 387 2.66 -2.80 5.97
C PRO A 387 4.13 -2.40 5.86
N GLU A 388 4.72 -2.56 4.69
CA GLU A 388 6.09 -2.15 4.38
C GLU A 388 6.12 -1.28 3.13
N PHE A 389 7.07 -0.35 3.04
CA PHE A 389 7.32 0.36 1.78
C PHE A 389 8.18 -0.52 0.90
N SER A 390 7.80 -0.67 -0.37
CA SER A 390 8.65 -1.29 -1.38
C SER A 390 9.04 -0.30 -2.45
N GLU A 391 10.19 -0.55 -3.03
CA GLU A 391 10.58 0.03 -4.31
C GLU A 391 10.62 -1.08 -5.37
N ALA A 392 10.49 -0.70 -6.62
CA ALA A 392 10.65 -1.65 -7.72
C ALA A 392 12.12 -2.07 -7.79
N MET A 393 12.36 -3.35 -8.03
CA MET A 393 13.70 -3.90 -8.22
C MET A 393 14.29 -3.38 -9.54
N ASP A 394 15.57 -3.01 -9.52
CA ASP A 394 16.30 -2.74 -10.76
C ASP A 394 16.47 -4.04 -11.57
N ALA A 395 16.64 -3.93 -12.88
CA ALA A 395 16.76 -5.10 -13.76
C ALA A 395 17.92 -6.05 -13.37
N SER A 396 18.96 -5.54 -12.69
CA SER A 396 20.08 -6.32 -12.14
C SER A 396 19.76 -7.04 -10.83
N GLU A 397 18.71 -6.63 -10.12
CA GLU A 397 18.30 -7.21 -8.85
C GLU A 397 17.22 -8.29 -9.02
N VAL A 398 16.52 -8.30 -10.16
CA VAL A 398 15.51 -9.32 -10.48
C VAL A 398 16.15 -10.71 -10.41
N PRO A 399 15.58 -11.66 -9.63
CA PRO A 399 16.09 -13.02 -9.58
C PRO A 399 16.16 -13.61 -10.99
N PRO A 400 17.24 -14.33 -11.35
CA PRO A 400 17.43 -14.87 -12.69
C PRO A 400 16.38 -15.91 -13.09
N CYS A 401 15.59 -16.41 -12.12
CA CYS A 401 14.51 -17.35 -12.34
C CYS A 401 13.44 -17.24 -11.25
N GLY A 402 12.24 -17.72 -11.58
CA GLY A 402 11.10 -17.69 -10.68
C GLY A 402 11.14 -18.77 -9.58
N PRO A 403 10.21 -18.70 -8.61
CA PRO A 403 10.02 -19.75 -7.62
C PRO A 403 9.81 -21.13 -8.30
N GLY A 404 10.43 -22.17 -7.76
CA GLY A 404 10.36 -23.53 -8.29
C GLY A 404 11.19 -23.78 -9.57
N GLN A 405 11.91 -22.78 -10.08
CA GLN A 405 12.81 -22.96 -11.24
C GLN A 405 14.26 -23.25 -10.86
N LEU A 406 14.58 -23.13 -9.56
CA LEU A 406 15.89 -23.48 -8.98
C LEU A 406 16.04 -24.99 -8.75
N SER A 407 14.99 -25.79 -8.97
CA SER A 407 15.02 -27.24 -8.87
C SER A 407 14.46 -27.90 -10.12
N THR A 408 14.85 -29.15 -10.35
CA THR A 408 14.30 -30.00 -11.40
C THR A 408 14.17 -31.43 -10.89
N SER A 409 13.42 -32.26 -11.64
CA SER A 409 13.22 -33.65 -11.26
C SER A 409 14.56 -34.41 -11.30
N PRO A 410 14.88 -35.17 -10.24
CA PRO A 410 16.08 -35.97 -10.14
C PRO A 410 16.10 -37.07 -11.20
N THR A 411 17.30 -37.51 -11.59
CA THR A 411 17.47 -38.72 -12.41
C THR A 411 17.17 -39.98 -11.57
N ASP A 412 16.91 -41.13 -12.20
CA ASP A 412 16.57 -42.38 -11.50
C ASP A 412 17.61 -42.78 -10.44
N VAL A 413 18.90 -42.56 -10.70
CA VAL A 413 19.95 -42.84 -9.71
C VAL A 413 19.90 -41.84 -8.55
N GLU A 414 19.66 -40.56 -8.82
CA GLU A 414 19.51 -39.54 -7.77
C GLU A 414 18.26 -39.77 -6.93
N LEU A 415 17.16 -40.21 -7.55
CA LEU A 415 15.89 -40.51 -6.88
C LEU A 415 15.95 -41.81 -6.08
N TYR A 416 16.28 -42.93 -6.72
CA TYR A 416 16.17 -44.26 -6.10
C TYR A 416 17.41 -44.66 -5.29
N TYR A 417 18.60 -44.17 -5.64
CA TYR A 417 19.83 -44.53 -4.94
C TYR A 417 20.28 -43.45 -3.95
N ARG A 418 20.13 -42.16 -4.29
CA ARG A 418 20.52 -41.06 -3.39
C ARG A 418 19.36 -40.47 -2.58
N GLY A 419 18.12 -40.85 -2.89
CA GLY A 419 16.93 -40.37 -2.18
C GLY A 419 16.62 -38.90 -2.42
N TYR A 420 17.19 -38.26 -3.45
CA TYR A 420 16.90 -36.88 -3.78
C TYR A 420 15.52 -36.81 -4.42
N LEU A 421 14.64 -35.98 -3.87
CA LEU A 421 13.32 -35.70 -4.45
C LEU A 421 13.38 -34.56 -5.48
N GLU A 422 14.39 -33.69 -5.39
CA GLU A 422 14.66 -32.57 -6.28
C GLU A 422 16.17 -32.31 -6.37
N VAL A 423 16.65 -31.85 -7.53
CA VAL A 423 18.05 -31.45 -7.73
C VAL A 423 18.17 -30.00 -8.20
N PRO A 424 19.20 -29.25 -7.76
CA PRO A 424 19.36 -27.85 -8.14
C PRO A 424 19.52 -27.68 -9.65
N LYS A 425 18.79 -26.72 -10.22
CA LYS A 425 18.93 -26.28 -11.61
C LYS A 425 19.51 -24.87 -11.61
N PRO A 426 20.73 -24.64 -12.14
CA PRO A 426 21.28 -23.30 -12.23
C PRO A 426 20.46 -22.48 -13.23
N CYS A 427 20.02 -21.31 -12.77
CA CYS A 427 19.28 -20.36 -13.59
C CYS A 427 20.28 -19.57 -14.42
N GLY A 428 20.51 -20.02 -15.66
CA GLY A 428 21.47 -19.39 -16.55
C GLY A 428 20.89 -18.18 -17.28
N ASN A 429 21.55 -17.03 -17.14
CA ASN A 429 21.86 -16.06 -18.19
C ASN A 429 23.24 -15.44 -17.85
N GLU A 430 24.06 -15.09 -18.84
CA GLU A 430 25.43 -14.56 -18.67
C GLU A 430 25.55 -13.25 -17.84
N ASN A 431 24.41 -12.63 -17.48
CA ASN A 431 24.35 -11.38 -16.71
C ASN A 431 23.97 -11.57 -15.23
N SER A 432 23.98 -12.79 -14.69
CA SER A 432 23.74 -13.00 -13.24
C SER A 432 24.89 -12.42 -12.40
N PRO A 433 24.59 -11.74 -11.26
CA PRO A 433 25.61 -11.22 -10.36
C PRO A 433 26.57 -12.32 -9.86
N PRO A 434 27.84 -11.98 -9.59
CA PRO A 434 28.87 -12.97 -9.25
C PRO A 434 28.49 -13.70 -7.94
N GLY A 435 28.15 -14.98 -8.08
CA GLY A 435 27.62 -15.82 -7.00
C GLY A 435 26.60 -16.87 -7.50
N PHE A 436 25.91 -16.58 -8.61
CA PHE A 436 24.95 -17.49 -9.25
C PHE A 436 25.42 -18.09 -10.58
N GLN A 437 26.66 -17.78 -11.00
CA GLN A 437 27.27 -18.31 -12.22
C GLN A 437 27.78 -19.74 -12.01
N GLY A 438 26.87 -20.66 -11.70
CA GLY A 438 27.16 -22.08 -11.81
C GLY A 438 27.06 -22.51 -13.26
N LYS A 439 28.19 -22.87 -13.89
CA LYS A 439 28.20 -23.68 -15.12
C LYS A 439 27.74 -25.11 -14.83
N GLY A 440 26.61 -25.29 -14.15
CA GLY A 440 26.02 -26.61 -14.02
C GLY A 440 25.31 -26.93 -15.32
N LYS A 441 25.98 -27.65 -16.21
CA LYS A 441 25.22 -28.49 -17.14
C LYS A 441 24.37 -29.40 -16.25
N GLY A 442 23.06 -29.27 -16.35
CA GLY A 442 22.16 -30.28 -15.80
C GLY A 442 22.71 -31.64 -16.26
N HIS A 443 22.95 -32.52 -15.30
CA HIS A 443 23.54 -33.85 -15.45
C HIS A 443 25.09 -33.87 -15.50
N GLY A 444 25.68 -33.97 -14.31
CA GLY A 444 27.01 -34.57 -14.12
C GLY A 444 28.04 -33.68 -13.40
N HIS A 445 28.26 -34.00 -12.13
CA HIS A 445 29.45 -33.73 -11.31
C HIS A 445 29.80 -32.26 -11.03
N GLU A 446 29.25 -31.72 -9.94
CA GLU A 446 30.05 -30.92 -9.00
C GLU A 446 29.45 -31.10 -7.59
N GLU A 447 30.33 -31.33 -6.60
CA GLU A 447 29.97 -31.46 -5.20
C GLU A 447 29.29 -30.16 -4.73
N LEU A 448 28.18 -30.27 -4.00
CA LEU A 448 27.50 -29.10 -3.42
C LEU A 448 28.55 -28.30 -2.62
N PRO A 449 28.67 -26.97 -2.81
CA PRO A 449 29.56 -26.18 -1.97
C PRO A 449 29.12 -26.30 -0.51
N ALA A 450 30.10 -26.49 0.38
CA ALA A 450 29.88 -26.62 1.82
C ALA A 450 29.03 -25.46 2.37
N PRO A 451 28.22 -25.68 3.43
CA PRO A 451 27.40 -24.65 4.02
C PRO A 451 28.26 -23.45 4.41
N ILE A 452 27.81 -22.26 4.01
CA ILE A 452 28.38 -20.97 4.40
C ILE A 452 28.47 -20.88 5.94
N THR A 453 29.65 -21.12 6.48
CA THR A 453 29.96 -20.81 7.87
C THR A 453 30.11 -19.30 7.99
N ASN A 454 29.29 -18.67 8.83
CA ASN A 454 29.43 -17.27 9.22
C ASN A 454 30.79 -17.05 9.92
N GLY A 455 31.80 -16.70 9.14
CA GLY A 455 33.12 -16.28 9.60
C GLY A 455 33.35 -14.81 9.24
N SER A 456 33.46 -13.97 10.26
CA SER A 456 33.75 -12.54 10.22
C SER A 456 34.72 -12.11 9.12
N GLN A 457 34.25 -11.35 8.13
CA GLN A 457 35.12 -10.52 7.30
C GLN A 457 34.84 -9.05 7.58
N SER A 458 35.82 -8.41 8.21
CA SER A 458 35.88 -6.98 8.47
C SER A 458 35.72 -6.21 7.17
N ALA A 459 34.67 -5.40 7.08
CA ALA A 459 34.42 -4.52 5.94
C ALA A 459 35.58 -3.54 5.75
N ARG A 460 36.30 -3.64 4.63
CA ARG A 460 37.21 -2.59 4.17
C ARG A 460 36.39 -1.61 3.34
N ARG A 461 36.38 -0.34 3.76
CA ARG A 461 35.65 0.76 3.09
C ARG A 461 36.14 0.93 1.65
N PRO A 462 35.27 0.95 0.63
CA PRO A 462 35.69 1.23 -0.75
C PRO A 462 35.95 2.72 -0.96
N THR A 463 37.04 3.02 -1.66
CA THR A 463 37.43 4.35 -2.14
C THR A 463 36.45 4.82 -3.23
N PRO A 464 36.08 6.12 -3.31
CA PRO A 464 35.15 6.59 -4.34
C PRO A 464 35.77 6.50 -5.74
N ALA A 465 35.10 5.80 -6.66
CA ALA A 465 35.45 5.80 -8.08
C ALA A 465 34.89 7.06 -8.77
N GLN A 466 35.71 7.67 -9.61
CA GLN A 466 35.38 8.84 -10.44
C GLN A 466 34.29 8.52 -11.47
N PRO A 467 33.33 9.43 -11.75
CA PRO A 467 32.26 9.17 -12.71
C PRO A 467 32.77 9.14 -14.15
N ALA A 468 32.45 8.06 -14.87
CA ALA A 468 32.71 7.91 -16.30
C ALA A 468 31.81 8.84 -17.13
N ALA A 469 32.39 9.40 -18.20
CA ALA A 469 31.71 10.32 -19.12
C ALA A 469 30.58 9.64 -19.91
N TYR A 470 29.47 10.36 -20.10
CA TYR A 470 28.32 9.91 -20.89
C TYR A 470 28.65 9.80 -22.39
N PRO A 471 28.15 8.78 -23.10
CA PRO A 471 28.25 8.72 -24.56
C PRO A 471 27.28 9.70 -25.23
N PRO A 472 27.59 10.21 -26.44
CA PRO A 472 26.75 11.21 -27.12
C PRO A 472 25.44 10.62 -27.63
N LEU A 473 24.39 11.46 -27.58
CA LEU A 473 23.03 11.19 -28.04
C LEU A 473 22.99 10.82 -29.53
N ARG A 474 22.38 9.68 -29.84
CA ARG A 474 22.16 9.19 -31.21
C ARG A 474 21.00 9.97 -31.85
N THR A 475 21.28 10.61 -32.98
CA THR A 475 20.32 11.40 -33.77
C THR A 475 19.14 10.55 -34.27
N ALA A 476 17.93 11.09 -34.16
CA ALA A 476 16.69 10.46 -34.61
C ALA A 476 16.67 10.21 -36.13
N GLN A 477 16.34 8.99 -36.54
CA GLN A 477 16.01 8.67 -37.94
C GLN A 477 14.51 8.89 -38.19
N GLN A 478 14.20 9.67 -39.23
CA GLN A 478 12.85 9.90 -39.75
C GLN A 478 12.19 8.63 -40.29
N PRO A 479 10.85 8.51 -40.22
CA PRO A 479 10.13 7.36 -40.75
C PRO A 479 10.10 7.38 -42.30
N ARG A 480 10.43 6.24 -42.90
CA ARG A 480 10.34 6.00 -44.35
C ARG A 480 8.88 5.89 -44.79
N THR A 481 8.58 6.60 -45.88
CA THR A 481 7.38 6.49 -46.71
C THR A 481 7.28 5.10 -47.36
N ALA A 482 6.10 4.47 -47.28
CA ALA A 482 5.77 3.26 -48.01
C ALA A 482 4.88 3.59 -49.21
N ALA A 483 5.27 3.09 -50.38
CA ALA A 483 4.61 3.29 -51.65
C ALA A 483 3.51 2.23 -51.93
N ILE A 484 2.36 2.74 -52.35
CA ILE A 484 1.43 2.30 -53.41
C ILE A 484 1.52 0.84 -53.89
N GLY A 485 0.42 0.10 -53.68
CA GLY A 485 0.06 -1.13 -54.39
C GLY A 485 -1.41 -1.09 -54.81
N THR A 486 -1.64 -1.21 -56.12
CA THR A 486 -2.91 -1.17 -56.86
C THR A 486 -3.77 -2.43 -56.70
N GLY A 487 -5.10 -2.29 -56.66
CA GLY A 487 -6.02 -3.36 -57.11
C GLY A 487 -7.43 -3.43 -56.49
N ALA A 488 -8.42 -3.01 -57.30
CA ALA A 488 -9.81 -3.50 -57.40
C ALA A 488 -10.91 -3.16 -56.36
N THR A 489 -11.85 -2.32 -56.81
CA THR A 489 -13.27 -2.19 -56.37
C THR A 489 -14.16 -3.17 -57.17
N PRO A 490 -15.42 -3.50 -56.77
CA PRO A 490 -16.57 -2.56 -56.74
C PRO A 490 -17.50 -2.72 -55.50
N ALA A 491 -17.89 -1.60 -54.86
CA ALA A 491 -19.18 -0.91 -54.97
C ALA A 491 -20.39 -1.54 -54.22
N LYS A 492 -20.88 -0.85 -53.18
CA LYS A 492 -22.31 -0.52 -53.06
C LYS A 492 -22.60 0.65 -52.10
N THR A 493 -23.49 1.49 -52.60
CA THR A 493 -23.96 2.81 -52.19
C THR A 493 -24.91 2.80 -50.97
N VAL A 494 -24.98 3.92 -50.25
CA VAL A 494 -26.20 4.70 -49.87
C VAL A 494 -26.21 5.18 -48.41
N SER A 495 -25.91 6.48 -48.27
CA SER A 495 -26.64 7.55 -47.58
C SER A 495 -26.75 7.64 -46.05
N ALA A 496 -26.39 8.85 -45.62
CA ALA A 496 -26.67 9.50 -44.35
C ALA A 496 -28.09 10.09 -44.26
N SER A 497 -28.59 10.27 -43.04
CA SER A 497 -29.43 11.39 -42.56
C SER A 497 -29.75 11.15 -41.08
N GLN A 498 -29.17 11.90 -40.14
CA GLN A 498 -29.75 13.10 -39.51
C GLN A 498 -31.16 12.97 -38.90
N ASN A 499 -31.20 13.40 -37.63
CA ASN A 499 -32.23 14.21 -36.94
C ASN A 499 -33.18 13.57 -35.90
N ARG A 500 -32.89 13.97 -34.64
CA ARG A 500 -33.70 14.82 -33.74
C ARG A 500 -34.93 14.25 -33.00
N SER A 501 -34.96 14.72 -31.73
CA SER A 501 -36.10 15.07 -30.86
C SER A 501 -36.89 13.99 -30.12
N SER A 502 -36.74 14.01 -28.79
CA SER A 502 -37.80 13.79 -27.80
C SER A 502 -38.83 14.94 -27.84
N PRO A 503 -40.08 14.80 -27.34
CA PRO A 503 -40.30 14.96 -25.88
C PRO A 503 -41.52 14.23 -25.23
N THR A 504 -41.54 14.28 -23.89
CA THR A 504 -42.68 14.43 -22.94
C THR A 504 -43.65 13.29 -22.53
N ASN A 505 -43.63 13.05 -21.21
CA ASN A 505 -44.69 12.95 -20.18
C ASN A 505 -45.63 11.72 -20.01
N ALA A 506 -45.50 11.16 -18.79
CA ALA A 506 -46.52 10.86 -17.77
C ALA A 506 -47.51 9.69 -17.96
N SER A 507 -47.37 8.65 -17.11
CA SER A 507 -48.37 8.22 -16.11
C SER A 507 -47.97 6.89 -15.42
N ASN A 508 -48.05 6.86 -14.09
CA ASN A 508 -48.14 5.66 -13.24
C ASN A 508 -49.65 5.37 -13.01
N PRO A 509 -50.15 4.24 -12.44
CA PRO A 509 -49.52 3.37 -11.41
C PRO A 509 -49.83 1.85 -11.47
N ALA A 510 -49.12 1.01 -10.70
CA ALA A 510 -49.70 -0.06 -9.85
C ALA A 510 -48.63 -0.99 -9.19
N GLY A 511 -48.71 -1.05 -7.86
CA GLY A 511 -48.43 -2.17 -6.94
C GLY A 511 -47.46 -3.30 -7.29
N GLY A 512 -46.34 -3.36 -6.56
CA GLY A 512 -45.52 -4.55 -6.39
C GLY A 512 -44.73 -4.50 -5.08
N VAL A 513 -45.00 -5.44 -4.16
CA VAL A 513 -44.37 -5.60 -2.84
C VAL A 513 -42.85 -5.82 -2.98
N PRO A 514 -41.96 -5.13 -2.24
CA PRO A 514 -40.54 -5.43 -2.30
C PRO A 514 -40.19 -6.67 -1.45
N LYS A 515 -39.60 -7.65 -2.10
CA LYS A 515 -38.95 -8.84 -1.53
C LYS A 515 -37.68 -8.40 -0.75
N PRO A 516 -37.34 -8.98 0.42
CA PRO A 516 -36.17 -8.56 1.17
C PRO A 516 -34.89 -8.91 0.40
N SER A 517 -34.07 -7.91 0.07
CA SER A 517 -32.76 -8.13 -0.52
C SER A 517 -31.84 -8.76 0.51
N ALA A 518 -31.20 -9.87 0.13
CA ALA A 518 -30.05 -10.43 0.82
C ALA A 518 -29.00 -9.33 1.07
N GLY A 519 -28.42 -9.31 2.26
CA GLY A 519 -27.52 -8.27 2.74
C GLY A 519 -26.40 -7.96 1.75
N ALA A 520 -26.40 -6.73 1.24
CA ALA A 520 -25.25 -6.17 0.55
C ALA A 520 -24.12 -6.02 1.58
N LYS A 521 -23.00 -6.71 1.36
CA LYS A 521 -21.78 -6.49 2.15
C LYS A 521 -21.30 -5.04 1.92
N PRO A 522 -20.84 -4.32 2.95
CA PRO A 522 -20.29 -2.98 2.78
C PRO A 522 -19.11 -3.03 1.79
N LYS A 523 -19.08 -2.07 0.87
CA LYS A 523 -18.05 -1.94 -0.17
C LYS A 523 -16.93 -1.06 0.34
N LEU A 524 -15.67 -1.42 0.07
CA LEU A 524 -14.52 -0.54 0.30
C LEU A 524 -14.63 0.68 -0.62
N ILE A 525 -14.81 1.86 -0.02
CA ILE A 525 -14.89 3.14 -0.74
C ILE A 525 -13.48 3.72 -0.79
N GLY A 526 -12.88 3.75 -1.97
CA GLY A 526 -11.69 4.56 -2.22
C GLY A 526 -12.03 6.06 -2.21
N PRO A 527 -11.05 6.96 -1.97
CA PRO A 527 -11.28 8.39 -2.10
C PRO A 527 -11.76 8.75 -3.53
N LEU A 528 -12.72 9.68 -3.60
CA LEU A 528 -13.47 10.13 -4.78
C LEU A 528 -12.68 10.08 -6.10
N GLY A 529 -13.12 9.26 -7.06
CA GLY A 529 -12.64 9.32 -8.45
C GLY A 529 -12.31 7.99 -9.15
N TYR A 530 -12.51 6.83 -8.53
CA TYR A 530 -12.22 5.53 -9.16
C TYR A 530 -13.40 4.56 -9.05
N ASP A 531 -13.61 3.77 -10.10
CA ASP A 531 -14.71 2.81 -10.23
C ASP A 531 -14.77 1.79 -9.07
N ASP A 532 -15.99 1.46 -8.67
CA ASP A 532 -16.33 0.44 -7.68
C ASP A 532 -15.78 -0.94 -8.06
N LEU A 533 -15.15 -1.63 -7.11
CA LEU A 533 -14.89 -3.07 -7.24
C LEU A 533 -16.20 -3.87 -7.04
N ARG A 534 -16.45 -4.82 -7.95
CA ARG A 534 -17.60 -5.74 -7.92
C ARG A 534 -17.33 -6.99 -7.09
#